data_AF-A0A645IGG7-F1
#
_entry.id   AF-A0A645IGG7-F1
#
_cell.length_a   1.000
_cell.length_b   1.000
_cell.length_c   1.000
_cell.angle_alpha   90.00
_cell.angle_beta   90.00
_cell.angle_gamma   90.00
#
_symmetry.space_group_name_H-M   'P 1'
#
loop_
_entity.id
_entity.type
_entity.pdbx_description
1 polymer ?
#
loop_
_entity_poly.entity_id
_entity_poly.type
_entity_poly.pdbx_seq_one_letter_code
_entity_poly.pdbx_strand_id
1 'polypeptide(L)'
;MFERRRMMGSIVKMLDEGVIPYRVTHNDTKSNNVMLDNTTGEAICVIDLDTVMAGSSLYDYGDAVRFGASTAAEDEPDISKIALDMDKAKAFTKGFVEETNGFLTDAELTNLPLGIKVLTCELAMRFLTDYIDGDVYFRVNSPEHNLVRARAQMALLRDIERREKDLQAMTERCIAGSKSLK
;
A
#
# COMPACT_ATOMS: atom_id res chain seq x y z
N MET A 1 15.85 -8.23 14.84
CA MET A 1 16.53 -7.72 13.62
C MET A 1 16.12 -8.46 12.34
N PHE A 2 15.75 -9.76 12.38
CA PHE A 2 15.37 -10.54 11.19
C PHE A 2 13.87 -10.65 10.86
N GLU A 3 12.98 -10.07 11.68
CA GLU A 3 11.53 -10.27 11.51
C GLU A 3 10.97 -9.62 10.24
N ARG A 4 11.38 -8.38 9.94
CA ARG A 4 10.96 -7.69 8.71
C ARG A 4 11.44 -8.39 7.44
N ARG A 5 12.60 -9.06 7.48
CA ARG A 5 13.10 -9.86 6.34
C ARG A 5 12.12 -10.97 5.96
N ARG A 6 11.54 -11.66 6.94
CA ARG A 6 10.54 -12.70 6.68
C ARG A 6 9.27 -12.09 6.10
N MET A 7 8.77 -11.01 6.71
CA MET A 7 7.59 -10.30 6.24
C MET A 7 7.73 -9.82 4.78
N MET A 8 8.87 -9.24 4.41
CA MET A 8 9.14 -8.75 3.06
C MET A 8 9.10 -9.85 1.99
N GLY A 9 9.51 -11.08 2.33
CA GLY A 9 9.48 -12.21 1.41
C GLY A 9 8.12 -12.94 1.33
N SER A 10 7.17 -12.60 2.20
CA SER A 10 5.93 -13.38 2.35
C SER A 10 5.06 -13.38 1.09
N ILE A 11 4.91 -12.24 0.41
CA ILE A 11 4.05 -12.16 -0.79
C ILE A 11 4.64 -12.99 -1.93
N VAL A 12 5.95 -12.87 -2.18
CA VAL A 12 6.66 -13.67 -3.19
C VAL A 12 6.54 -15.15 -2.88
N LYS A 13 6.75 -15.54 -1.62
CA LYS A 13 6.59 -16.93 -1.19
C LYS A 13 5.17 -17.46 -1.46
N MET A 14 4.13 -16.69 -1.17
CA MET A 14 2.74 -17.10 -1.43
C MET A 14 2.43 -17.22 -2.92
N LEU A 15 3.05 -16.38 -3.77
CA LEU A 15 2.96 -16.50 -5.22
C LEU A 15 3.64 -17.78 -5.71
N ASP A 16 4.89 -18.03 -5.27
CA ASP A 16 5.67 -19.21 -5.64
C ASP A 16 4.99 -20.52 -5.20
N GLU A 17 4.33 -20.52 -4.04
CA GLU A 17 3.58 -21.66 -3.49
C GLU A 17 2.16 -21.79 -4.08
N GLY A 18 1.72 -20.83 -4.92
CA GLY A 18 0.38 -20.81 -5.52
C GLY A 18 -0.75 -20.56 -4.52
N VAL A 19 -0.45 -20.05 -3.32
CA VAL A 19 -1.42 -19.67 -2.29
C VAL A 19 -2.24 -18.46 -2.75
N ILE A 20 -1.58 -17.53 -3.44
CA ILE A 20 -2.23 -16.42 -4.15
C ILE A 20 -1.80 -16.44 -5.63
N PRO A 21 -2.68 -16.07 -6.57
CA PRO A 21 -2.35 -16.09 -7.99
C PRO A 21 -1.55 -14.85 -8.41
N TYR A 22 -0.74 -15.00 -9.46
CA TYR A 22 -0.27 -13.85 -10.23
C TYR A 22 -1.44 -13.15 -10.93
N ARG A 23 -1.43 -11.83 -10.93
CA ARG A 23 -2.40 -10.97 -11.63
C ARG A 23 -1.68 -9.91 -12.42
N VAL A 24 -2.35 -9.32 -13.40
CA VAL A 24 -1.91 -8.04 -13.96
C VAL A 24 -2.18 -6.98 -12.91
N THR A 25 -1.15 -6.24 -12.52
CA THR A 25 -1.18 -5.20 -11.49
C THR A 25 -0.65 -3.90 -12.04
N HIS A 26 -1.09 -2.78 -11.47
CA HIS A 26 -0.63 -1.46 -11.84
C HIS A 26 0.77 -1.15 -11.29
N ASN A 27 1.05 -1.56 -10.06
CA ASN A 27 2.32 -1.36 -9.34
C ASN A 27 2.69 0.11 -9.02
N ASP A 28 1.78 1.06 -9.20
CA ASP A 28 1.88 2.47 -8.75
C ASP A 28 0.49 3.08 -8.54
N THR A 29 -0.20 2.61 -7.51
CA THR A 29 -1.63 2.89 -7.28
C THR A 29 -1.85 4.09 -6.36
N LYS A 30 -0.92 5.05 -6.36
CA LYS A 30 -1.07 6.31 -5.65
C LYS A 30 -2.32 7.04 -6.15
N SER A 31 -3.03 7.73 -5.25
CA SER A 31 -4.32 8.35 -5.59
C SER A 31 -4.22 9.46 -6.65
N ASN A 32 -3.04 10.03 -6.86
CA ASN A 32 -2.79 10.98 -7.95
C ASN A 32 -2.72 10.32 -9.34
N ASN A 33 -2.69 8.98 -9.42
CA ASN A 33 -2.79 8.21 -10.66
C ASN A 33 -4.23 7.80 -10.99
N VAL A 34 -5.23 8.32 -10.26
CA VAL A 34 -6.66 8.14 -10.56
C VAL A 34 -7.28 9.50 -10.86
N MET A 35 -7.82 9.66 -12.07
CA MET A 35 -8.52 10.88 -12.47
C MET A 35 -9.98 10.80 -12.03
N LEU A 36 -10.44 11.80 -11.29
CA LEU A 36 -11.83 11.91 -10.82
C LEU A 36 -12.57 12.98 -11.61
N ASP A 37 -13.87 12.78 -11.82
CA ASP A 37 -14.74 13.81 -12.36
C ASP A 37 -14.95 14.92 -11.33
N ASN A 38 -14.72 16.17 -11.73
CA ASN A 38 -14.82 17.32 -10.83
C ASN A 38 -16.26 17.62 -10.37
N THR A 39 -17.27 17.11 -11.08
CA THR A 39 -18.68 17.34 -10.78
C THR A 39 -19.25 16.23 -9.91
N THR A 40 -19.01 14.98 -10.27
CA THR A 40 -19.60 13.80 -9.59
C THR A 40 -18.67 13.21 -8.53
N GLY A 41 -17.36 13.43 -8.64
CA GLY A 41 -16.35 12.77 -7.80
C GLY A 41 -16.11 11.30 -8.17
N GLU A 42 -16.73 10.80 -9.25
CA GLU A 42 -16.56 9.42 -9.71
C GLU A 42 -15.21 9.24 -10.43
N ALA A 43 -14.64 8.04 -10.36
CA ALA A 43 -13.42 7.71 -11.06
C ALA A 43 -13.67 7.63 -12.58
N ILE A 44 -12.89 8.38 -13.36
CA ILE A 44 -12.94 8.41 -14.83
C ILE A 44 -11.97 7.39 -15.41
N CYS A 45 -10.70 7.46 -15.02
CA CYS A 45 -9.67 6.56 -15.52
C CYS A 45 -8.47 6.47 -14.57
N VAL A 46 -7.72 5.38 -14.76
CA VAL A 46 -6.39 5.20 -14.19
C VAL A 46 -5.36 5.64 -15.23
N ILE A 47 -4.32 6.34 -14.79
CA ILE A 47 -3.21 6.85 -15.63
C ILE A 47 -1.87 6.28 -15.15
N ASP A 48 -0.78 6.59 -15.86
CA ASP A 48 0.58 6.12 -15.52
C ASP A 48 0.75 4.59 -15.59
N LEU A 49 0.54 4.03 -16.78
CA LEU A 49 0.52 2.59 -17.02
C LEU A 49 1.91 1.97 -17.28
N ASP A 50 2.99 2.73 -17.08
CA ASP A 50 4.35 2.31 -17.41
C ASP A 50 4.85 1.14 -16.53
N THR A 51 4.25 0.97 -15.35
CA THR A 51 4.59 -0.07 -14.37
C THR A 51 3.62 -1.25 -14.38
N VAL A 52 2.69 -1.30 -15.34
CA VAL A 52 1.75 -2.43 -15.48
C VAL A 52 2.50 -3.70 -15.86
N MET A 53 2.45 -4.71 -14.99
CA MET A 53 3.09 -6.00 -15.20
C MET A 53 2.44 -7.09 -14.34
N ALA A 54 2.95 -8.32 -14.41
CA ALA A 54 2.49 -9.40 -13.54
C ALA A 54 2.98 -9.17 -12.09
N GLY A 55 2.08 -9.31 -11.12
CA GLY A 55 2.34 -9.12 -9.70
C GLY A 55 1.24 -9.71 -8.83
N SER A 56 1.08 -9.17 -7.62
CA SER A 56 0.03 -9.54 -6.66
C SER A 56 -0.91 -8.38 -6.42
N SER A 57 -2.21 -8.65 -6.32
CA SER A 57 -3.23 -7.66 -5.92
C SER A 57 -2.92 -6.97 -4.58
N LEU A 58 -2.16 -7.64 -3.71
CA LEU A 58 -1.69 -7.09 -2.43
C LEU A 58 -0.74 -5.91 -2.63
N TYR A 59 0.01 -5.86 -3.74
CA TYR A 59 0.91 -4.75 -4.04
C TYR A 59 0.12 -3.48 -4.36
N ASP A 60 -0.82 -3.58 -5.30
CA ASP A 60 -1.70 -2.48 -5.69
C ASP A 60 -2.55 -1.98 -4.50
N TYR A 61 -3.11 -2.89 -3.71
CA TYR A 61 -3.83 -2.51 -2.50
C TYR A 61 -2.91 -1.83 -1.48
N GLY A 62 -1.74 -2.41 -1.24
CA GLY A 62 -0.78 -1.95 -0.25
C GLY A 62 -0.27 -0.54 -0.53
N ASP A 63 0.09 -0.25 -1.78
CA ASP A 63 0.61 1.05 -2.17
C ASP A 63 -0.48 2.15 -2.12
N ALA A 64 -1.70 1.82 -2.56
CA ALA A 64 -2.84 2.73 -2.50
C ALA A 64 -3.17 3.14 -1.05
N VAL A 65 -3.22 2.18 -0.12
CA VAL A 65 -3.51 2.47 1.29
C VAL A 65 -2.33 3.21 1.95
N ARG A 66 -1.10 2.79 1.71
CA ARG A 66 0.10 3.47 2.24
C ARG A 66 0.10 4.96 1.86
N PHE A 67 -0.18 5.27 0.60
CA PHE A 67 -0.20 6.65 0.12
C PHE A 67 -1.45 7.41 0.56
N GLY A 68 -2.64 6.86 0.28
CA GLY A 68 -3.91 7.55 0.46
C GLY A 68 -4.39 7.64 1.91
N ALA A 69 -3.95 6.74 2.79
CA ALA A 69 -4.34 6.71 4.20
C ALA A 69 -3.24 7.20 5.16
N SER A 70 -2.14 7.76 4.67
CA SER A 70 -1.20 8.49 5.53
C SER A 70 -1.84 9.80 6.03
N THR A 71 -1.62 10.15 7.30
CA THR A 71 -2.05 11.44 7.88
C THR A 71 -1.18 12.62 7.46
N ALA A 72 -0.03 12.35 6.83
CA ALA A 72 0.92 13.36 6.38
C ALA A 72 1.51 13.00 5.01
N ALA A 73 2.19 13.96 4.39
CA ALA A 73 2.85 13.78 3.11
C ALA A 73 3.98 12.74 3.16
N GLU A 74 4.31 12.16 2.01
CA GLU A 74 5.37 11.13 1.86
C GLU A 74 6.76 11.65 2.28
N ASP A 75 6.95 12.97 2.25
CA ASP A 75 8.15 13.72 2.58
C ASP A 75 7.98 14.62 3.83
N GLU A 76 7.03 14.32 4.73
CA GLU A 76 6.87 15.09 5.98
C GLU A 76 8.11 14.93 6.89
N PRO A 77 8.78 16.04 7.26
CA PRO A 77 9.96 15.99 8.13
C PRO A 77 9.62 15.70 9.59
N ASP A 78 8.44 16.12 10.07
CA ASP A 78 7.99 15.84 11.44
C ASP A 78 7.29 14.48 11.52
N ILE A 79 8.07 13.45 11.85
CA ILE A 79 7.61 12.07 11.98
C ILE A 79 6.48 11.90 13.02
N SER A 80 6.28 12.84 13.94
CA SER A 80 5.21 12.75 14.95
C SER A 80 3.81 12.95 14.36
N LYS A 81 3.71 13.58 13.17
CA LYS A 81 2.45 13.77 12.44
C LYS A 81 2.06 12.57 11.59
N ILE A 82 2.95 11.58 11.46
CA ILE A 82 2.80 10.46 10.54
C ILE A 82 2.17 9.28 11.27
N ALA A 83 0.97 8.93 10.83
CA ALA A 83 0.23 7.76 11.25
C ALA A 83 -0.62 7.25 10.09
N LEU A 84 -1.12 6.02 10.23
CA LEU A 84 -2.15 5.48 9.36
C LEU A 84 -3.53 5.96 9.86
N ASP A 85 -4.24 6.66 9.00
CA ASP A 85 -5.63 7.03 9.17
C ASP A 85 -6.51 5.79 8.96
N MET A 86 -7.01 5.24 10.07
CA MET A 86 -7.80 4.00 10.06
C MET A 86 -9.16 4.17 9.38
N ASP A 87 -9.73 5.38 9.37
CA ASP A 87 -11.01 5.63 8.72
C ASP A 87 -10.85 5.68 7.19
N LYS A 88 -9.78 6.32 6.70
CA LYS A 88 -9.41 6.28 5.28
C LYS A 88 -9.05 4.86 4.84
N ALA A 89 -8.23 4.15 5.62
CA ALA A 89 -7.87 2.77 5.33
C ALA A 89 -9.14 1.89 5.24
N LYS A 90 -10.08 2.03 6.18
CA LYS A 90 -11.36 1.31 6.18
C LYS A 90 -12.21 1.65 4.96
N ALA A 91 -12.33 2.93 4.61
CA ALA A 91 -13.12 3.37 3.46
C ALA A 91 -12.56 2.78 2.16
N PHE A 92 -11.24 2.86 1.95
CA PHE A 92 -10.58 2.27 0.79
C PHE A 92 -10.74 0.74 0.78
N THR A 93 -10.48 0.07 1.90
CA THR A 93 -10.62 -1.39 2.01
C THR A 93 -12.03 -1.85 1.69
N LYS A 94 -13.04 -1.15 2.19
CA LYS A 94 -14.44 -1.46 1.91
C LYS A 94 -14.71 -1.41 0.40
N GLY A 95 -14.40 -0.29 -0.25
CA GLY A 95 -14.61 -0.15 -1.70
C GLY A 95 -13.82 -1.17 -2.50
N PHE A 96 -12.55 -1.39 -2.16
CA PHE A 96 -11.71 -2.39 -2.82
C PHE A 96 -12.29 -3.80 -2.71
N VAL A 97 -12.73 -4.22 -1.52
CA VAL A 97 -13.31 -5.55 -1.28
C VAL A 97 -14.68 -5.72 -1.94
N GLU A 98 -15.48 -4.65 -2.02
CA GLU A 98 -16.78 -4.66 -2.72
C GLU A 98 -16.58 -4.83 -4.23
N GLU A 99 -15.73 -4.02 -4.84
CA GLU A 99 -15.46 -4.05 -6.29
C GLU A 99 -14.71 -5.30 -6.76
N THR A 100 -13.94 -5.93 -5.87
CA THR A 100 -13.18 -7.15 -6.20
C THR A 100 -13.86 -8.44 -5.75
N ASN A 101 -15.08 -8.35 -5.22
CA ASN A 101 -15.84 -9.50 -4.72
C ASN A 101 -16.08 -10.53 -5.85
N GLY A 102 -15.75 -11.79 -5.59
CA GLY A 102 -15.84 -12.86 -6.59
C GLY A 102 -14.72 -12.89 -7.63
N PHE A 103 -13.82 -11.90 -7.64
CA PHE A 103 -12.61 -11.89 -8.46
C PHE A 103 -11.35 -12.26 -7.65
N LEU A 104 -11.19 -11.68 -6.47
CA LEU A 104 -10.10 -12.03 -5.55
C LEU A 104 -10.45 -13.28 -4.72
N THR A 105 -9.42 -14.09 -4.46
CA THR A 105 -9.53 -15.28 -3.62
C THR A 105 -9.60 -14.89 -2.14
N ASP A 106 -10.14 -15.79 -1.30
CA ASP A 106 -10.12 -15.58 0.16
C ASP A 106 -8.69 -15.41 0.69
N ALA A 107 -7.70 -16.11 0.11
CA ALA A 107 -6.30 -15.98 0.48
C ALA A 107 -5.75 -14.57 0.19
N GLU A 108 -6.10 -13.96 -0.95
CA GLU A 108 -5.71 -12.59 -1.24
C GLU A 108 -6.37 -11.60 -0.30
N LEU A 109 -7.69 -11.71 -0.13
CA LEU A 109 -8.49 -10.80 0.71
C LEU A 109 -8.00 -10.79 2.16
N THR A 110 -7.74 -11.97 2.73
CA THR A 110 -7.26 -12.11 4.12
C THR A 110 -5.83 -11.61 4.32
N ASN A 111 -5.03 -11.53 3.25
CA ASN A 111 -3.65 -11.04 3.29
C ASN A 111 -3.49 -9.58 2.83
N LEU A 112 -4.57 -8.84 2.54
CA LEU A 112 -4.49 -7.43 2.14
C LEU A 112 -3.64 -6.56 3.10
N PRO A 113 -3.76 -6.66 4.44
CA PRO A 113 -2.92 -5.89 5.36
C PRO A 113 -1.41 -6.13 5.23
N LEU A 114 -1.00 -7.31 4.76
CA LEU A 114 0.40 -7.61 4.49
C LEU A 114 0.95 -6.72 3.36
N GLY A 115 0.15 -6.45 2.33
CA GLY A 115 0.51 -5.55 1.23
C GLY A 115 0.94 -4.17 1.73
N ILE A 116 0.16 -3.59 2.66
CA ILE A 116 0.45 -2.27 3.24
C ILE A 116 1.84 -2.28 3.90
N LYS A 117 2.14 -3.31 4.72
CA LYS A 117 3.44 -3.44 5.40
C LYS A 117 4.60 -3.61 4.42
N VAL A 118 4.44 -4.51 3.44
CA VAL A 118 5.49 -4.82 2.47
C VAL A 118 5.82 -3.59 1.63
N LEU A 119 4.82 -2.91 1.06
CA LEU A 119 5.04 -1.75 0.20
C LEU A 119 5.62 -0.56 0.97
N THR A 120 5.14 -0.31 2.20
CA THR A 120 5.69 0.76 3.04
C THR A 120 7.16 0.50 3.36
N CYS A 121 7.51 -0.75 3.70
CA CYS A 121 8.89 -1.13 4.00
C CYS A 121 9.79 -1.13 2.76
N GLU A 122 9.30 -1.63 1.63
CA GLU A 122 10.02 -1.59 0.35
C GLU A 122 10.37 -0.15 -0.03
N LEU A 123 9.39 0.75 0.00
CA LEU A 123 9.58 2.12 -0.42
C LEU A 123 10.52 2.89 0.52
N ALA A 124 10.41 2.64 1.84
CA ALA A 124 11.38 3.15 2.80
C ALA A 124 12.83 2.73 2.46
N MET A 125 13.02 1.46 2.09
CA MET A 125 14.32 0.95 1.68
C MET A 125 14.78 1.58 0.37
N ARG A 126 13.89 1.73 -0.62
CA ARG A 126 14.22 2.35 -1.92
C ARG A 126 14.66 3.80 -1.76
N PHE A 127 13.94 4.60 -0.96
CA PHE A 127 14.35 5.98 -0.67
C PHE A 127 15.69 6.04 0.07
N LEU A 128 15.91 5.17 1.05
CA LEU A 128 17.16 5.15 1.80
C LEU A 128 18.35 4.74 0.91
N THR A 129 18.16 3.72 0.07
CA THR A 129 19.18 3.29 -0.89
C THR A 129 19.49 4.41 -1.88
N ASP A 130 18.48 5.05 -2.46
CA ASP A 130 18.69 6.14 -3.41
C ASP A 130 19.43 7.33 -2.78
N TYR A 131 19.11 7.67 -1.52
CA TYR A 131 19.87 8.67 -0.77
C TYR A 131 21.35 8.30 -0.58
N ILE A 132 21.64 7.03 -0.27
CA ILE A 132 23.02 6.54 -0.11
C ILE A 132 23.77 6.58 -1.45
N ASP A 133 23.06 6.30 -2.55
CA ASP A 133 23.60 6.27 -3.90
C ASP A 133 23.71 7.67 -4.54
N GLY A 134 23.28 8.73 -3.83
CA GLY A 134 23.39 10.12 -4.28
C GLY A 134 22.20 10.64 -5.09
N ASP A 135 21.00 10.14 -4.82
CA ASP A 135 19.72 10.59 -5.37
C ASP A 135 19.63 10.48 -6.91
N VAL A 136 19.94 9.30 -7.44
CA VAL A 136 20.03 9.04 -8.88
C VAL A 136 18.74 8.53 -9.50
N TYR A 137 17.81 8.00 -8.70
CA TYR A 137 16.57 7.39 -9.15
C TYR A 137 15.35 8.30 -8.94
N PHE A 138 15.09 8.75 -7.71
CA PHE A 138 13.95 9.60 -7.39
C PHE A 138 14.29 11.07 -7.60
N ARG A 139 13.33 11.84 -8.12
CA ARG A 139 13.46 13.30 -8.16
C ARG A 139 13.49 13.87 -6.74
N VAL A 140 14.50 14.68 -6.46
CA VAL A 140 14.72 15.35 -5.17
C VAL A 140 14.67 16.87 -5.31
N ASN A 141 14.30 17.54 -4.21
CA ASN A 141 14.17 18.99 -4.12
C ASN A 141 15.23 19.60 -3.18
N SER A 142 15.95 18.74 -2.45
CA SER A 142 17.06 19.07 -1.56
C SER A 142 17.94 17.82 -1.39
N PRO A 143 19.21 17.96 -0.96
CA PRO A 143 20.11 16.83 -0.75
C PRO A 143 19.63 15.80 0.30
N GLU A 144 18.68 16.17 1.16
CA GLU A 144 18.17 15.32 2.24
C GLU A 144 16.78 14.75 1.92
N HIS A 145 16.21 15.05 0.75
CA HIS A 145 14.80 14.79 0.46
C HIS A 145 14.46 13.29 0.57
N ASN A 146 15.26 12.41 -0.04
CA ASN A 146 15.03 10.97 0.05
C ASN A 146 15.27 10.42 1.47
N LEU A 147 16.21 11.00 2.24
CA LEU A 147 16.37 10.64 3.65
C LEU A 147 15.13 11.00 4.48
N VAL A 148 14.52 12.16 4.22
CA VAL A 148 13.25 12.57 4.84
C VAL A 148 12.14 11.59 4.48
N ARG A 149 11.98 11.25 3.19
CA ARG A 149 10.99 10.26 2.74
C ARG A 149 11.20 8.89 3.38
N ALA A 150 12.44 8.41 3.46
CA ALA A 150 12.76 7.14 4.11
C ALA A 150 12.35 7.14 5.59
N ARG A 151 12.60 8.24 6.32
CA ARG A 151 12.18 8.40 7.72
C ARG A 151 10.66 8.43 7.86
N ALA A 152 9.98 9.14 6.96
CA ALA A 152 8.53 9.22 6.93
C ALA A 152 7.90 7.83 6.73
N GLN A 153 8.35 7.08 5.72
CA GLN A 153 7.84 5.72 5.47
C GLN A 153 8.18 4.75 6.62
N MET A 154 9.34 4.90 7.27
CA MET A 154 9.68 4.10 8.46
C MET A 154 8.81 4.43 9.68
N ALA A 155 8.40 5.69 9.85
CA ALA A 155 7.47 6.10 10.89
C ALA A 155 6.08 5.51 10.64
N LEU A 156 5.58 5.60 9.40
CA LEU A 156 4.33 4.99 8.97
C LEU A 156 4.34 3.47 9.17
N LEU A 157 5.41 2.78 8.75
CA LEU A 157 5.56 1.33 8.94
C LEU A 157 5.45 0.93 10.42
N ARG A 158 6.06 1.69 11.33
CA ARG A 158 5.98 1.41 12.78
C ARG A 158 4.55 1.59 13.32
N ASP A 159 3.80 2.56 12.82
CA ASP A 159 2.39 2.72 13.19
C ASP A 159 1.53 1.58 12.62
N ILE A 160 1.75 1.18 11.37
CA ILE A 160 1.08 0.02 10.75
C ILE A 160 1.35 -1.25 11.54
N GLU A 161 2.62 -1.53 11.90
CA GLU A 161 3.00 -2.70 12.71
C GLU A 161 2.31 -2.69 14.08
N ARG A 162 2.19 -1.52 14.72
CA ARG A 162 1.45 -1.38 16.00
C ARG A 162 -0.04 -1.66 15.84
N ARG A 163 -0.64 -1.30 14.70
CA ARG A 163 -2.08 -1.45 14.39
C ARG A 163 -2.41 -2.73 13.63
N GLU A 164 -1.48 -3.66 13.51
CA GLU A 164 -1.65 -4.86 12.66
C GLU A 164 -2.92 -5.65 12.99
N LYS A 165 -3.20 -5.86 14.28
CA LYS A 165 -4.42 -6.56 14.72
C LYS A 165 -5.70 -5.80 14.35
N ASP A 166 -5.68 -4.47 14.44
CA ASP A 166 -6.82 -3.64 14.12
C ASP A 166 -7.09 -3.63 12.61
N LEU A 167 -6.03 -3.58 11.80
CA LEU A 167 -6.10 -3.70 10.33
C LEU A 167 -6.64 -5.07 9.90
N GLN A 168 -6.19 -6.14 10.54
CA GLN A 168 -6.68 -7.49 10.27
C GLN A 168 -8.18 -7.59 10.57
N ALA A 169 -8.59 -7.18 11.78
CA ALA A 169 -9.99 -7.21 12.19
C ALA A 169 -10.87 -6.28 11.33
N MET A 170 -10.35 -5.13 10.90
CA MET A 170 -11.05 -4.23 9.98
C MET A 170 -11.27 -4.90 8.62
N THR A 171 -10.24 -5.52 8.06
CA THR A 171 -10.30 -6.20 6.76
C THR A 171 -11.30 -7.35 6.80
N GLU A 172 -11.26 -8.17 7.84
CA GLU A 172 -12.21 -9.28 8.03
C GLU A 172 -13.67 -8.80 8.10
N ARG A 173 -13.93 -7.69 8.79
CA ARG A 173 -15.26 -7.07 8.82
C ARG A 173 -15.71 -6.58 7.44
N CYS A 174 -14.81 -5.98 6.65
CA CYS A 174 -15.13 -5.57 5.28
C CYS A 174 -15.46 -6.77 4.39
N ILE A 175 -14.69 -7.87 4.50
CA ILE A 175 -14.93 -9.12 3.76
C ILE A 175 -16.30 -9.73 4.14
N ALA A 176 -16.60 -9.82 5.43
CA ALA A 176 -17.87 -10.36 5.91
C ALA A 176 -19.07 -9.51 5.44
N GLY A 177 -18.92 -8.18 5.48
CA GLY A 177 -19.94 -7.24 4.97
C GLY A 177 -20.21 -7.42 3.47
N SER A 178 -19.17 -7.54 2.64
CA SER A 178 -19.30 -7.75 1.19
C SER A 178 -19.98 -9.07 0.83
N LYS A 179 -19.74 -10.15 1.61
CA LYS A 179 -20.42 -11.44 1.42
C LYS A 179 -21.92 -11.41 1.77
N SER A 180 -22.35 -10.46 2.61
CA SER A 180 -23.73 -10.35 3.10
C SER A 180 -24.64 -9.47 2.22
N LEU A 181 -24.09 -8.80 1.20
CA LEU A 181 -24.81 -7.98 0.22
C LEU A 181 -25.35 -8.81 -0.98
N LYS A 182 -25.30 -10.15 -0.89
CA LYS A 182 -25.90 -11.11 -1.83
C LYS A 182 -27.26 -11.58 -1.32
#